data_AF-A0A832UBZ1-F1
#
_entry.id   AF-A0A832UBZ1-F1
#
_cell.length_a   1.000
_cell.length_b   1.000
_cell.length_c   1.000
_cell.angle_alpha   90.00
_cell.angle_beta   90.00
_cell.angle_gamma   90.00
#
_symmetry.space_group_name_H-M   'P 1'
#
loop_
_entity.id
_entity.type
_entity.pdbx_description
1 polymer ?
#
loop_
_entity_poly.entity_id
_entity_poly.type
_entity_poly.pdbx_seq_one_letter_code
_entity_poly.pdbx_strand_id
1 'polypeptide(L)' 'MATDPVCLAIVDEDDAKFTAMYRNEKYYFCCNWCKKQFDENPKRYSRIATDVCVDLMQTK' A
#
# COMPACT_ATOMS: atom_id res chain seq x y z
N MET A 1 2.62 -2.88 11.11
CA MET A 1 3.58 -3.16 10.02
C MET A 1 2.80 -3.14 8.72
N ALA A 2 3.08 -2.18 7.85
CA ALA A 2 2.41 -2.02 6.57
C ALA A 2 3.26 -2.60 5.44
N THR A 3 2.60 -2.97 4.35
CA THR A 3 3.29 -3.46 3.14
C THR A 3 3.26 -2.37 2.08
N ASP A 4 4.43 -2.00 1.57
CA ASP A 4 4.54 -1.08 0.44
C ASP A 4 3.93 -1.74 -0.81
N PRO A 5 2.87 -1.17 -1.42
CA PRO A 5 2.17 -1.81 -2.54
C PRO A 5 2.97 -1.76 -3.86
N VAL A 6 4.05 -0.98 -3.92
CA VAL A 6 4.92 -0.84 -5.11
C VAL A 6 6.00 -1.91 -5.13
N CYS A 7 6.66 -2.13 -3.99
CA CYS A 7 7.82 -3.03 -3.89
C CYS A 7 7.63 -4.23 -2.96
N LEU A 8 6.49 -4.32 -2.27
CA LEU A 8 6.16 -5.36 -1.29
C LEU A 8 7.10 -5.41 -0.09
N ALA A 9 7.85 -4.33 0.16
CA ALA A 9 8.67 -4.20 1.37
C ALA A 9 7.78 -4.03 2.59
N ILE A 10 8.17 -4.66 3.70
CA ILE A 10 7.58 -4.41 5.01
C ILE A 10 8.08 -3.05 5.50
N VAL A 11 7.17 -2.15 5.78
CA VAL A 11 7.42 -0.81 6.30
C VAL A 11 6.84 -0.74 7.70
N ASP A 12 7.65 -0.21 8.63
CA ASP A 12 7.16 0.07 9.97
C ASP A 12 6.31 1.35 9.95
N GLU A 13 5.08 1.28 10.42
CA GLU A 13 4.13 2.40 10.34
C GLU A 13 4.55 3.55 11.26
N ASP A 14 5.25 3.24 12.34
CA ASP A 14 5.77 4.20 13.31
C ASP A 14 7.00 4.96 12.79
N ASP A 15 7.81 4.34 11.91
CA ASP A 15 8.98 4.97 11.27
C ASP A 15 8.70 5.47 9.84
N ALA A 16 7.54 5.16 9.26
CA ALA A 16 7.20 5.47 7.89
C ALA A 16 7.12 6.99 7.62
N LYS A 17 8.22 7.55 7.11
CA LYS A 17 8.30 8.97 6.67
C LYS A 17 7.48 9.25 5.42
N PHE A 18 7.20 8.23 4.60
CA PHE A 18 6.51 8.37 3.33
C PHE A 18 5.15 7.69 3.40
N THR A 19 4.09 8.49 3.36
CA THR A 19 2.70 8.01 3.36
C THR A 19 1.88 8.73 2.29
N ALA A 20 0.80 8.08 1.85
CA ALA A 20 -0.19 8.69 0.96
C ALA A 20 -1.60 8.23 1.36
N MET A 21 -2.58 9.12 1.20
CA MET A 21 -3.99 8.76 1.36
C MET A 21 -4.61 8.55 0.00
N TYR A 22 -5.22 7.39 -0.22
CA TYR A 22 -5.94 7.08 -1.45
C TYR A 22 -7.21 6.31 -1.12
N ARG A 23 -8.36 6.77 -1.64
CA ARG A 23 -9.68 6.14 -1.40
C ARG A 23 -10.00 5.92 0.09
N ASN A 24 -9.65 6.90 0.93
CA ASN A 24 -9.85 6.83 2.38
C ASN A 24 -9.01 5.76 3.11
N GLU A 25 -8.04 5.16 2.42
CA GLU A 25 -7.03 4.26 2.99
C GLU A 25 -5.67 4.95 3.04
N LYS A 26 -4.90 4.65 4.08
CA LYS A 26 -3.54 5.18 4.27
C LYS A 26 -2.53 4.13 3.83
N TYR A 27 -1.66 4.52 2.90
CA TYR A 27 -0.59 3.69 2.37
C TYR A 27 0.76 4.19 2.90
N TYR A 28 1.67 3.25 3.14
CA TYR A 28 3.01 3.48 3.65
C TYR A 28 4.04 3.00 2.64
N PHE A 29 5.12 3.75 2.47
CA PHE A 29 6.15 3.48 1.46
C PHE A 29 7.53 3.39 2.09
N CYS A 30 8.35 2.48 1.60
CA CYS A 30 9.72 2.30 2.08
C CYS A 30 10.63 3.47 1.70
N CYS A 31 10.30 4.17 0.61
CA CYS A 31 11.09 5.28 0.10
C CYS A 31 10.26 6.27 -0.73
N ASN A 32 10.84 7.45 -0.98
CA ASN A 32 10.23 8.49 -1.81
C ASN A 32 9.95 8.02 -3.26
N TRP A 33 10.76 7.10 -3.79
CA TRP A 33 10.56 6.57 -5.13
C TRP A 33 9.28 5.75 -5.22
N CYS A 34 9.02 4.86 -4.25
CA CYS A 34 7.77 4.11 -4.16
C CYS A 34 6.56 5.04 -4.02
N LYS A 35 6.65 6.07 -3.16
CA LYS A 35 5.60 7.09 -3.04
C LYS A 35 5.32 7.75 -4.40
N LYS A 36 6.36 8.13 -5.14
CA LYS A 36 6.21 8.77 -6.46
C LYS A 36 5.53 7.83 -7.47
N GLN A 37 5.94 6.57 -7.54
CA GLN A 37 5.29 5.58 -8.40
C GLN A 37 3.82 5.40 -8.03
N PHE A 38 3.51 5.37 -6.73
CA PHE A 38 2.14 5.33 -6.26
C PHE A 38 1.35 6.58 -6.64
N ASP A 39 1.91 7.77 -6.49
CA ASP A 39 1.28 9.04 -6.88
C ASP A 39 1.03 9.10 -8.41
N GLU A 40 1.92 8.53 -9.23
CA GLU A 40 1.75 8.46 -10.69
C GLU A 40 0.63 7.50 -11.10
N ASN A 41 0.45 6.36 -10.42
CA ASN A 41 -0.54 5.34 -10.77
C ASN A 41 -1.20 4.65 -9.55
N PRO A 42 -1.91 5.39 -8.69
CA PRO A 42 -2.38 4.86 -7.40
C PRO A 42 -3.43 3.76 -7.57
N LYS A 43 -4.19 3.79 -8.67
CA LYS A 43 -5.19 2.77 -9.01
C LYS A 43 -4.58 1.38 -9.28
N ARG A 44 -3.34 1.32 -9.79
CA ARG A 44 -2.63 0.06 -10.06
C ARG A 44 -2.20 -0.61 -8.75
N TYR A 45 -1.64 0.19 -7.84
CA TYR A 45 -1.03 -0.29 -6.61
C TYR A 45 -2.05 -0.52 -5.48
N SER A 46 -3.10 0.31 -5.39
CA SER A 46 -4.20 0.11 -4.43
C SER A 46 -4.94 -1.22 -4.61
N ARG A 47 -5.05 -1.72 -5.86
CA ARG A 47 -5.71 -3.00 -6.13
C ARG A 47 -4.98 -4.18 -5.46
N ILE A 48 -3.65 -4.14 -5.46
CA ILE A 48 -2.80 -5.17 -4.85
C ILE A 48 -2.98 -5.22 -3.33
N ALA A 49 -3.18 -4.08 -2.66
CA ALA A 49 -3.44 -4.05 -1.22
C ALA A 49 -4.80 -4.67 -0.86
N THR A 50 -5.83 -4.48 -1.70
CA THR A 50 -7.16 -5.09 -1.49
C THR A 50 -7.20 -6.60 -1.76
N ASP A 51 -6.40 -7.12 -2.70
CA ASP A 51 -6.43 -8.55 -3.05
C ASP A 51 -5.91 -9.49 -1.94
N VAL A 52 -5.24 -8.96 -0.89
CA VAL A 52 -4.83 -9.78 0.29
C VAL A 52 -5.99 -10.01 1.27
N CYS A 53 -7.02 -9.16 1.28
CA CYS A 53 -8.19 -9.32 2.16
C CYS A 53 -9.34 -10.12 1.52
N VAL A 54 -9.43 -10.15 0.18
CA VAL A 54 -10.55 -10.83 -0.53
C VAL A 54 -10.51 -12.36 -0.41
N ASP A 55 -9.38 -12.96 -0.02
CA ASP A 55 -9.30 -14.40 0.27
C ASP A 55 -9.92 -14.80 1.63
N LEU A 56 -10.18 -13.84 2.53
CA LEU A 56 -10.82 -14.09 3.84
C LEU A 56 -12.35 -13.95 3.85
N MET A 57 -12.97 -13.64 2.70
CA MET A 57 -14.44 -13.56 2.56
C MET A 57 -15.03 -14.52 1.50
N GLN A 58 -14.26 -15.47 0.96
CA GLN A 58 -14.73 -16.39 -0.10
C GLN A 58 -14.99 -17.84 0.32
N THR A 59 -15.11 -18.18 1.61
CA THR A 59 -15.62 -19.50 2.00
C THR A 59 -16.94 -19.38 2.76
N LYS A 60 -18.00 -19.59 1.98
CA LYS A 60 -19.32 -20.01 2.45
C LYS A 60 -19.27 -21.45 2.96
#